data_AF-A0A914USF7-F1
#
_entry.id   AF-A0A914USF7-F1
#
_cell.length_a   1.000
_cell.length_b   1.000
_cell.length_c   1.000
_cell.angle_alpha   90.00
_cell.angle_beta   90.00
_cell.angle_gamma   90.00
#
_symmetry.space_group_name_H-M   'P 1'
#
loop_
_entity.id
_entity.type
_entity.pdbx_description
1 polymer ?
#
loop_
_entity_poly.entity_id
_entity_poly.type
_entity_poly.pdbx_seq_one_letter_code
_entity_poly.pdbx_strand_id
1 'polypeptide(L)'
;IPFEKEVPAGFNDPGDDVYDKDRINYRRQTRADLDGPRRDRQEADARKKDRDKLKKRRAEENPESIFNKPADKKRSKLVLPSPQISDRELEQIVKVGKASETARETAESTGENGASSTLLSDYTFQAATAGAGLRTPRTPATNRDTVTEEALNLLALNNVETPLKGGLNTPLHDVDFQGVTPRRQVTQTPNTVLGTPATQRAITDGMTPGNFTPRSAASATPGGASIAGQTPYRDRLNINESDLMEGGSSSATEIRHQLRKSLKALPRPRNDYEIVAPDDEDDAETVDTSAEWVEDASDVDEKRRDRIRKQHEAEWKRQSHAVQRELPRPVDVNDSILRPTSQISGDLQKAEELVKREMLLMLHYDCLFNPTN
;
A
#
# COMPACT_ATOMS: atom_id res chain seq x y z
N ILE A 1 7.97 11.37 36.16
CA ILE A 1 8.33 11.70 34.75
C ILE A 1 8.57 13.22 34.67
N PRO A 2 9.60 13.74 33.97
CA PRO A 2 9.74 15.19 33.81
C PRO A 2 8.50 15.77 33.09
N PHE A 3 7.85 16.78 33.68
CA PHE A 3 6.56 17.32 33.22
C PHE A 3 5.47 16.26 33.02
N GLU A 4 5.30 15.40 34.03
CA GLU A 4 4.32 14.32 34.01
C GLU A 4 2.90 14.85 33.77
N LYS A 5 2.27 14.30 32.73
CA LYS A 5 0.87 14.53 32.41
C LYS A 5 0.17 13.19 32.46
N GLU A 6 -0.79 13.08 33.38
CA GLU A 6 -1.57 11.86 33.53
C GLU A 6 -2.42 11.63 32.28
N VAL A 7 -2.55 10.36 31.90
CA VAL A 7 -3.45 9.96 30.81
C VAL A 7 -4.88 10.27 31.26
N PRO A 8 -5.66 11.03 30.49
CA PRO A 8 -7.03 11.36 30.86
C PRO A 8 -7.86 10.08 30.99
N ALA A 9 -8.68 10.00 32.05
CA ALA A 9 -9.51 8.84 32.31
C ALA A 9 -10.46 8.56 31.12
N GLY A 10 -10.32 7.37 30.54
CA GLY A 10 -11.16 6.88 29.44
C GLY A 10 -12.44 6.19 29.93
N PHE A 11 -13.14 5.54 29.00
CA PHE A 11 -14.32 4.72 29.32
C PHE A 11 -13.98 3.37 29.96
N ASN A 12 -12.75 2.89 29.74
CA ASN A 12 -12.24 1.61 30.25
C ASN A 12 -11.09 1.87 31.25
N ASP A 13 -10.96 0.99 32.23
CA ASP A 13 -9.93 1.06 33.26
C ASP A 13 -8.59 0.51 32.73
N PRO A 14 -7.52 1.31 32.66
CA PRO A 14 -6.20 0.84 32.22
C PRO A 14 -5.44 0.05 33.31
N GLY A 15 -6.02 -0.17 34.50
CA GLY A 15 -5.34 -0.88 35.60
C GLY A 15 -4.97 -2.33 35.32
N ASP A 16 -5.61 -2.96 34.33
CA ASP A 16 -5.31 -4.34 33.90
C ASP A 16 -4.06 -4.42 32.98
N ASP A 17 -3.57 -3.29 32.43
CA ASP A 17 -2.41 -3.26 31.54
C ASP A 17 -1.09 -3.25 32.31
N VAL A 18 -0.38 -4.38 32.29
CA VAL A 18 0.93 -4.52 32.94
C VAL A 18 2.05 -4.35 31.91
N TYR A 19 2.88 -3.32 32.09
CA TYR A 19 4.11 -3.14 31.32
C TYR A 19 5.21 -4.08 31.83
N ASP A 20 5.63 -5.03 30.99
CA ASP A 20 6.70 -5.97 31.28
C ASP A 20 8.08 -5.34 31.03
N LYS A 21 8.75 -4.94 32.12
CA LYS A 21 10.02 -4.20 32.09
C LYS A 21 11.25 -5.12 31.89
N ASP A 22 11.09 -6.42 32.06
CA ASP A 22 12.20 -7.37 32.19
C ASP A 22 12.62 -8.05 30.87
N ARG A 23 12.01 -7.66 29.75
CA ARG A 23 12.32 -8.23 28.42
C ARG A 23 13.70 -7.85 27.88
N ILE A 24 14.39 -6.90 28.51
CA ILE A 24 15.64 -6.34 27.99
C ILE A 24 16.84 -7.10 28.55
N ASN A 25 17.53 -7.85 27.68
CA ASN A 25 18.74 -8.60 28.03
C ASN A 25 20.00 -7.70 28.00
N TYR A 26 20.41 -7.18 29.17
CA TYR A 26 21.58 -6.28 29.28
C TYR A 26 22.94 -6.90 28.96
N ARG A 27 23.05 -8.24 28.90
CA ARG A 27 24.34 -8.93 28.73
C ARG A 27 25.00 -8.72 27.37
N ARG A 28 24.23 -8.39 26.33
CA ARG A 28 24.72 -8.15 24.96
C ARG A 28 24.28 -6.83 24.37
N GLN A 29 23.61 -5.99 25.15
CA GLN A 29 23.06 -4.75 24.66
C GLN A 29 24.15 -3.69 24.53
N THR A 30 24.36 -3.20 23.31
CA THR A 30 25.26 -2.08 23.07
C THR A 30 24.48 -0.77 23.00
N ARG A 31 25.20 0.35 23.16
CA ARG A 31 24.61 1.69 22.97
C ARG A 31 24.04 1.87 21.56
N ALA A 32 24.66 1.25 20.55
CA ALA A 32 24.17 1.29 19.17
C ALA A 32 22.86 0.52 18.98
N ASP A 33 22.60 -0.51 19.78
CA ASP A 33 21.33 -1.26 19.74
C ASP A 33 20.20 -0.47 20.43
N LEU A 34 20.53 0.33 21.44
CA LEU A 34 19.59 1.22 22.14
C LEU A 34 19.20 2.43 21.28
N ASP A 35 20.18 3.05 20.63
CA ASP A 35 19.96 4.23 19.77
C ASP A 35 19.43 3.85 18.38
N GLY A 36 19.54 2.57 18.00
CA GLY A 36 19.20 2.07 16.67
C GLY A 36 20.21 2.46 15.58
N PRO A 37 20.10 1.87 14.37
CA PRO A 37 21.01 2.15 13.27
C PRO A 37 20.82 3.57 12.71
N ARG A 38 21.88 4.38 12.72
CA ARG A 38 21.90 5.73 12.12
C ARG A 38 21.58 5.69 10.62
N ARG A 39 20.76 6.62 10.14
CA ARG A 39 20.35 6.77 8.73
C ARG A 39 21.55 6.88 7.78
N ASP A 40 22.56 7.69 8.15
CA ASP A 40 23.79 7.86 7.36
C ASP A 40 24.52 6.53 7.10
N ARG A 41 24.50 5.63 8.09
CA ARG A 41 25.18 4.33 8.05
C ARG A 41 24.41 3.35 7.16
N GLN A 42 23.09 3.33 7.29
CA GLN A 42 22.20 2.54 6.43
C GLN A 42 22.34 2.96 4.97
N GLU A 43 22.37 4.27 4.70
CA GLU A 43 22.54 4.80 3.35
C GLU A 43 23.92 4.45 2.77
N ALA A 44 24.99 4.57 3.55
CA ALA A 44 26.34 4.21 3.12
C ALA A 44 26.44 2.71 2.78
N ASP A 45 25.81 1.85 3.57
CA ASP A 45 25.75 0.41 3.31
C ASP A 45 24.93 0.09 2.07
N ALA A 46 23.81 0.78 1.85
CA ALA A 46 23.01 0.65 0.63
C ALA A 46 23.80 1.07 -0.62
N ARG A 47 24.46 2.24 -0.60
CA ARG A 47 25.33 2.68 -1.70
C ARG A 47 26.47 1.70 -1.96
N LYS A 48 27.05 1.13 -0.92
CA LYS A 48 28.11 0.14 -1.05
C LYS A 48 27.59 -1.12 -1.75
N LYS A 49 26.42 -1.63 -1.33
CA LYS A 49 25.76 -2.77 -1.99
C LYS A 49 25.49 -2.50 -3.46
N ASP A 50 24.98 -1.32 -3.80
CA ASP A 50 24.68 -0.97 -5.19
C ASP A 50 25.93 -0.82 -6.05
N ARG A 51 26.99 -0.21 -5.50
CA ARG A 51 28.31 -0.15 -6.17
C ARG A 51 28.86 -1.54 -6.44
N ASP A 52 28.78 -2.44 -5.47
CA ASP A 52 29.31 -3.79 -5.58
C ASP A 52 28.47 -4.62 -6.57
N LYS A 53 27.14 -4.46 -6.60
CA LYS A 53 26.25 -5.02 -7.63
C LYS A 53 26.60 -4.51 -9.03
N LEU A 54 26.81 -3.21 -9.19
CA LEU A 54 27.18 -2.63 -10.49
C LEU A 54 28.55 -3.12 -10.95
N LYS A 55 29.51 -3.24 -10.03
CA LYS A 55 30.85 -3.77 -10.32
C LYS A 55 30.79 -5.24 -10.73
N LYS A 56 29.97 -6.04 -10.04
CA LYS A 56 29.73 -7.45 -10.38
C LYS A 56 29.07 -7.58 -11.75
N ARG A 57 27.99 -6.84 -12.02
CA ARG A 57 27.34 -6.80 -13.34
C ARG A 57 28.32 -6.41 -14.43
N ARG A 58 29.15 -5.38 -14.22
CA ARG A 58 30.15 -4.94 -15.20
C ARG A 58 31.27 -5.97 -15.45
N ALA A 59 31.59 -6.80 -14.46
CA ALA A 59 32.61 -7.84 -14.58
C ALA A 59 32.08 -9.13 -15.22
N GLU A 60 30.80 -9.46 -15.00
CA GLU A 60 30.12 -10.65 -15.53
C GLU A 60 29.49 -10.41 -16.91
N GLU A 61 29.10 -9.17 -17.21
CA GLU A 61 28.57 -8.77 -18.51
C GLU A 61 29.73 -8.68 -19.51
N ASN A 62 29.95 -9.79 -20.21
CA ASN A 62 30.84 -9.85 -21.37
C ASN A 62 30.42 -8.74 -22.35
N PRO A 63 31.32 -7.82 -22.76
CA PRO A 63 30.95 -6.65 -23.59
C PRO A 63 30.39 -7.02 -24.97
N GLU A 64 30.54 -8.29 -25.38
CA GLU A 64 29.97 -8.87 -26.59
C GLU A 64 28.44 -9.11 -26.49
N SER A 65 27.85 -9.18 -25.29
CA SER A 65 26.41 -9.44 -25.11
C SER A 65 25.52 -8.23 -25.46
N ILE A 66 26.08 -7.02 -25.38
CA ILE A 66 25.40 -5.77 -25.76
C ILE A 66 25.22 -5.67 -27.29
N PHE A 67 26.08 -6.33 -28.07
CA PHE A 67 25.97 -6.40 -29.53
C PHE A 67 25.18 -7.63 -30.02
N ASN A 68 24.91 -8.60 -29.14
CA ASN A 68 23.97 -9.68 -29.44
C ASN A 68 22.55 -9.11 -29.38
N LYS A 69 22.02 -8.76 -30.55
CA LYS A 69 20.60 -8.42 -30.75
C LYS A 69 19.75 -9.40 -29.93
N PRO A 70 18.87 -8.93 -29.02
CA PRO A 70 18.00 -9.84 -28.29
C PRO A 70 17.22 -10.64 -29.31
N ALA A 71 17.38 -11.97 -29.28
CA ALA A 71 16.68 -12.88 -30.17
C ALA A 71 15.20 -12.47 -30.20
N ASP A 72 14.69 -12.18 -31.40
CA ASP A 72 13.35 -11.65 -31.62
C ASP A 72 12.34 -12.43 -30.78
N LYS A 73 11.86 -11.82 -29.69
CA LYS A 73 10.77 -12.37 -28.89
C LYS A 73 9.56 -12.43 -29.81
N LYS A 74 9.27 -13.60 -30.35
CA LYS A 74 8.12 -13.85 -31.23
C LYS A 74 6.87 -13.45 -30.47
N ARG A 75 6.24 -12.34 -30.87
CA ARG A 75 5.01 -11.81 -30.26
C ARG A 75 3.94 -12.90 -30.26
N SER A 76 3.24 -13.06 -29.14
CA SER A 76 2.05 -13.91 -29.06
C SER A 76 1.02 -13.44 -30.09
N LYS A 77 0.40 -14.36 -30.83
CA LYS A 77 -0.59 -14.03 -31.87
C LYS A 77 -1.71 -13.19 -31.25
N LEU A 78 -1.95 -12.03 -31.86
CA LEU A 78 -3.03 -11.11 -31.51
C LEU A 78 -4.36 -11.80 -31.80
N VAL A 79 -5.07 -12.25 -30.76
CA VAL A 79 -6.42 -12.78 -30.87
C VAL A 79 -7.38 -11.61 -30.78
N LEU A 80 -7.70 -11.03 -31.94
CA LEU A 80 -8.75 -10.01 -32.02
C LEU A 80 -10.13 -10.67 -31.86
N PRO A 81 -11.11 -9.98 -31.24
CA PRO A 81 -12.51 -10.41 -31.25
C PRO A 81 -12.98 -10.65 -32.69
N SER A 82 -13.77 -11.69 -32.91
CA SER A 82 -14.35 -11.98 -34.22
C SER A 82 -15.12 -10.76 -34.74
N PRO A 83 -15.07 -10.47 -36.05
CA PRO A 83 -15.84 -9.37 -36.64
C PRO A 83 -17.31 -9.52 -36.24
N GLN A 84 -17.89 -8.45 -35.68
CA GLN A 84 -19.27 -8.46 -35.18
C GLN A 84 -20.31 -8.27 -36.29
N ILE A 85 -19.87 -8.16 -37.54
CA ILE A 85 -20.72 -7.94 -38.72
C ILE A 85 -20.56 -9.14 -39.63
N SER A 86 -21.67 -9.71 -40.06
CA SER A 86 -21.68 -10.80 -41.03
C SER A 86 -21.47 -10.28 -42.46
N ASP A 87 -20.86 -11.09 -43.33
CA ASP A 87 -20.61 -10.71 -44.74
C ASP A 87 -21.90 -10.29 -45.48
N ARG A 88 -23.04 -10.87 -45.10
CA ARG A 88 -24.36 -10.53 -45.62
C ARG A 88 -24.81 -9.12 -45.22
N GLU A 89 -24.51 -8.70 -44.00
CA GLU A 89 -24.78 -7.34 -43.54
C GLU A 89 -23.85 -6.35 -44.25
N LEU A 90 -22.59 -6.74 -44.49
CA LEU A 90 -21.64 -5.93 -45.25
C LEU A 90 -22.10 -5.73 -46.69
N GLU A 91 -22.56 -6.77 -47.38
CA GLU A 91 -23.15 -6.67 -48.72
C GLU A 91 -24.39 -5.77 -48.75
N GLN A 92 -25.24 -5.87 -47.73
CA GLN A 92 -26.43 -5.03 -47.62
C GLN A 92 -26.07 -3.57 -47.36
N ILE A 93 -25.08 -3.29 -46.50
CA ILE A 93 -24.56 -1.93 -46.25
C ILE A 93 -23.94 -1.36 -47.52
N VAL A 94 -23.15 -2.14 -48.26
CA VAL A 94 -22.55 -1.69 -49.53
C VAL A 94 -23.64 -1.42 -50.58
N LYS A 95 -24.69 -2.25 -50.65
CA LYS A 95 -25.81 -2.06 -51.58
C LYS A 95 -26.63 -0.82 -51.23
N VAL A 96 -26.91 -0.60 -49.95
CA VAL A 96 -27.60 0.60 -49.45
C VAL A 96 -26.72 1.85 -49.67
N GLY A 97 -25.41 1.74 -49.43
CA GLY A 97 -24.44 2.80 -49.69
C GLY A 97 -24.40 3.20 -51.16
N LYS A 98 -24.28 2.25 -52.09
CA LYS A 98 -24.33 2.51 -53.53
C LYS A 98 -25.67 3.08 -53.98
N ALA A 99 -26.78 2.59 -53.41
CA ALA A 99 -28.10 3.15 -53.69
C ALA A 99 -28.23 4.60 -53.19
N SER A 100 -27.64 4.91 -52.02
CA SER A 100 -27.62 6.27 -51.47
C SER A 100 -26.72 7.23 -52.27
N GLU A 101 -25.56 6.74 -52.74
CA GLU A 101 -24.63 7.52 -53.57
C GLU A 101 -25.23 7.82 -54.95
N THR A 102 -25.83 6.82 -55.61
CA THR A 102 -26.50 7.02 -56.90
C THR A 102 -27.73 7.92 -56.79
N ALA A 103 -28.51 7.82 -55.70
CA ALA A 103 -29.60 8.75 -55.41
C ALA A 103 -29.09 10.18 -55.15
N ARG A 104 -27.95 10.32 -54.47
CA ARG A 104 -27.30 11.61 -54.25
C ARG A 104 -26.80 12.22 -55.57
N GLU A 105 -26.11 11.45 -56.40
CA GLU A 105 -25.58 11.90 -57.69
C GLU A 105 -26.71 12.28 -58.68
N THR A 106 -27.81 11.52 -58.70
CA THR A 106 -28.99 11.87 -59.51
C THR A 106 -29.74 13.09 -58.97
N ALA A 107 -29.83 13.27 -57.65
CA ALA A 107 -30.40 14.48 -57.05
C ALA A 107 -29.53 15.72 -57.29
N GLU A 108 -28.20 15.57 -57.20
CA GLU A 108 -27.23 16.65 -57.46
C GLU A 108 -27.17 17.02 -58.95
N SER A 109 -27.39 16.08 -59.87
CA SER A 109 -27.36 16.34 -61.32
C SER A 109 -28.68 16.82 -61.92
N THR A 110 -29.81 16.72 -61.21
CA THR A 110 -31.16 16.98 -61.78
C THR A 110 -31.93 18.14 -61.12
N GLY A 111 -31.40 18.82 -60.09
CA GLY A 111 -32.19 19.81 -59.33
C GLY A 111 -31.46 21.11 -58.96
N GLU A 112 -31.83 22.21 -59.63
CA GLU A 112 -31.43 23.59 -59.30
C GLU A 112 -32.09 24.14 -58.00
N ASN A 113 -32.57 23.27 -57.10
CA ASN A 113 -33.25 23.62 -55.85
C ASN A 113 -32.61 22.88 -54.65
N GLY A 114 -31.68 23.54 -53.95
CA GLY A 114 -30.95 23.03 -52.79
C GLY A 114 -31.74 22.79 -51.50
N ALA A 115 -33.06 22.62 -51.58
CA ALA A 115 -33.93 22.36 -50.42
C ALA A 115 -34.03 20.87 -50.05
N SER A 116 -33.75 19.94 -50.98
CA SER A 116 -33.82 18.49 -50.75
C SER A 116 -32.50 17.86 -50.29
N SER A 117 -31.37 18.59 -50.39
CA SER A 117 -30.04 18.09 -49.98
C SER A 117 -29.89 17.93 -48.47
N THR A 118 -30.60 18.76 -47.69
CA THR A 118 -30.63 18.66 -46.22
C THR A 118 -31.36 17.40 -45.73
N LEU A 119 -32.45 17.01 -46.40
CA LEU A 119 -33.22 15.80 -46.05
C LEU A 119 -32.51 14.49 -46.45
N LEU A 120 -31.63 14.51 -47.45
CA LEU A 120 -30.82 13.36 -47.87
C LEU A 120 -29.67 13.04 -46.89
N SER A 121 -29.21 14.06 -46.14
CA SER A 121 -28.18 13.90 -45.10
C SER A 121 -28.69 13.07 -43.93
N ASP A 122 -29.96 13.25 -43.54
CA ASP A 122 -30.57 12.56 -42.39
C ASP A 122 -30.79 11.05 -42.64
N TYR A 123 -30.92 10.62 -43.91
CA TYR A 123 -31.04 9.20 -44.25
C TYR A 123 -29.77 8.38 -44.02
N THR A 124 -28.58 8.98 -44.16
CA THR A 124 -27.31 8.29 -43.85
C THR A 124 -27.18 7.96 -42.35
N PHE A 125 -27.72 8.85 -41.51
CA PHE A 125 -27.71 8.66 -40.06
C PHE A 125 -28.78 7.66 -39.62
N GLN A 126 -29.99 7.72 -40.22
CA GLN A 126 -31.12 6.86 -39.87
C GLN A 126 -30.98 5.41 -40.40
N ALA A 127 -30.33 5.21 -41.56
CA ALA A 127 -30.03 3.87 -42.07
C ALA A 127 -28.95 3.15 -41.24
N ALA A 128 -27.98 3.89 -40.69
CA ALA A 128 -26.99 3.36 -39.76
C ALA A 128 -27.55 3.04 -38.37
N THR A 129 -28.66 3.70 -37.96
CA THR A 129 -29.32 3.48 -36.66
C THR A 129 -30.53 2.53 -36.70
N ALA A 130 -31.10 2.23 -37.86
CA ALA A 130 -32.20 1.26 -37.97
C ALA A 130 -31.75 -0.22 -37.81
N GLY A 131 -30.46 -0.52 -38.03
CA GLY A 131 -29.87 -1.86 -37.82
C GLY A 131 -29.25 -2.08 -36.43
N ALA A 132 -29.12 -1.02 -35.63
CA ALA A 132 -28.56 -1.09 -34.28
C ALA A 132 -29.62 -0.62 -33.30
N GLY A 133 -30.31 -1.57 -32.66
CA GLY A 133 -31.30 -1.28 -31.63
C GLY A 133 -30.77 -0.28 -30.60
N LEU A 134 -31.65 0.63 -30.16
CA LEU A 134 -31.50 1.60 -29.07
C LEU A 134 -30.29 1.30 -28.15
N ARG A 135 -29.13 1.86 -28.47
CA ARG A 135 -27.99 1.90 -27.58
C ARG A 135 -27.66 3.35 -27.28
N THR A 136 -27.66 3.67 -26.00
CA THR A 136 -27.27 4.97 -25.45
C THR A 136 -25.95 5.43 -26.06
N PRO A 137 -25.85 6.65 -26.61
CA PRO A 137 -24.58 7.17 -27.09
C PRO A 137 -23.59 7.23 -25.92
N ARG A 138 -22.53 6.42 -25.97
CA ARG A 138 -21.39 6.55 -25.07
C ARG A 138 -20.64 7.82 -25.46
N THR A 139 -20.45 8.73 -24.51
CA THR A 139 -19.70 9.98 -24.71
C THR A 139 -18.27 9.69 -25.15
N PRO A 140 -17.72 10.37 -26.17
CA PRO A 140 -16.28 10.33 -26.43
C PRO A 140 -15.55 10.91 -25.22
N ALA A 141 -14.58 10.18 -24.70
CA ALA A 141 -13.70 10.68 -23.65
C ALA A 141 -12.83 11.81 -24.24
N THR A 142 -13.28 13.06 -24.14
CA THR A 142 -12.49 14.25 -24.48
C THR A 142 -11.37 14.52 -23.46
N ASN A 143 -11.09 13.58 -22.56
CA ASN A 143 -10.01 13.70 -21.60
C ASN A 143 -8.81 12.93 -22.16
N ARG A 144 -7.79 13.66 -22.62
CA ARG A 144 -6.48 13.07 -22.90
C ARG A 144 -5.93 12.50 -21.59
N ASP A 145 -5.34 11.32 -21.65
CA ASP A 145 -4.87 10.62 -20.46
C ASP A 145 -3.55 11.26 -19.98
N THR A 146 -3.62 12.03 -18.89
CA THR A 146 -2.51 12.81 -18.36
C THR A 146 -1.29 11.95 -18.02
N VAL A 147 -1.53 10.70 -17.60
CA VAL A 147 -0.48 9.74 -17.25
C VAL A 147 0.30 9.33 -18.51
N THR A 148 -0.41 9.14 -19.63
CA THR A 148 0.25 8.78 -20.89
C THR A 148 1.07 9.93 -21.47
N GLU A 149 0.58 11.17 -21.37
CA GLU A 149 1.32 12.35 -21.83
C GLU A 149 2.56 12.62 -20.95
N GLU A 150 2.48 12.40 -19.64
CA GLU A 150 3.63 12.49 -18.73
C GLU A 150 4.67 11.40 -19.03
N ALA A 151 4.23 10.16 -19.26
CA ALA A 151 5.13 9.07 -19.63
C ALA A 151 5.87 9.37 -20.96
N LEU A 152 5.18 9.99 -21.93
CA LEU A 152 5.81 10.45 -23.18
C LEU A 152 6.82 11.58 -22.93
N ASN A 153 6.52 12.52 -22.03
CA ASN A 153 7.46 13.56 -21.62
C ASN A 153 8.71 12.97 -20.94
N LEU A 154 8.56 11.98 -20.05
CA LEU A 154 9.68 11.29 -19.39
C LEU A 154 10.55 10.51 -20.40
N LEU A 155 9.92 9.84 -21.36
CA LEU A 155 10.63 9.14 -22.44
C LEU A 155 11.41 10.13 -23.31
N ALA A 156 10.81 11.28 -23.64
CA ALA A 156 11.47 12.34 -24.38
C ALA A 156 12.68 12.90 -23.62
N LEU A 157 12.56 13.12 -22.30
CA LEU A 157 13.65 13.62 -21.47
C LEU A 157 14.78 12.59 -21.24
N ASN A 158 14.46 11.30 -21.13
CA ASN A 158 15.47 10.24 -20.95
C ASN A 158 16.42 10.15 -22.16
N ASN A 159 15.91 10.43 -23.35
CA ASN A 159 16.67 10.34 -24.59
C ASN A 159 17.46 11.62 -24.94
N VAL A 160 17.38 12.69 -24.14
CA VAL A 160 18.02 13.98 -24.42
C VAL A 160 19.27 14.17 -23.55
N GLU A 161 20.43 14.40 -24.18
CA GLU A 161 21.67 14.75 -23.49
C GLU A 161 21.54 16.13 -22.81
N THR A 162 22.17 16.31 -21.64
CA THR A 162 22.00 17.50 -20.80
C THR A 162 22.17 18.82 -21.57
N PRO A 163 21.41 19.87 -21.23
CA PRO A 163 21.40 21.12 -22.00
C PRO A 163 22.76 21.83 -22.04
N LEU A 164 23.70 21.45 -21.18
CA LEU A 164 25.07 21.98 -21.15
C LEU A 164 25.89 21.61 -22.41
N LYS A 165 25.48 20.56 -23.13
CA LYS A 165 26.11 20.11 -24.39
C LYS A 165 25.72 20.95 -25.62
N GLY A 166 24.74 21.86 -25.48
CA GLY A 166 24.27 22.73 -26.55
C GLY A 166 23.42 21.97 -27.59
N GLY A 167 22.10 22.06 -27.47
CA GLY A 167 21.14 21.44 -28.38
C GLY A 167 19.77 22.12 -28.30
N LEU A 168 18.90 21.86 -29.28
CA LEU A 168 17.51 22.33 -29.27
C LEU A 168 16.70 21.49 -28.25
N ASN A 169 15.98 22.14 -27.35
CA ASN A 169 15.18 21.49 -26.32
C ASN A 169 13.98 20.76 -26.97
N THR A 170 13.67 19.53 -26.52
CA THR A 170 12.50 18.78 -27.01
C THR A 170 11.21 19.48 -26.59
N PRO A 171 10.18 19.59 -27.46
CA PRO A 171 8.89 20.15 -27.06
C PRO A 171 8.17 19.17 -26.11
N LEU A 172 7.81 19.64 -24.92
CA LEU A 172 7.07 18.86 -23.91
C LEU A 172 5.59 19.24 -23.93
N HIS A 173 4.73 18.27 -23.60
CA HIS A 173 3.30 18.50 -23.38
C HIS A 173 3.07 19.16 -22.02
N ASP A 174 2.23 20.19 -21.96
CA ASP A 174 1.92 20.92 -20.74
C ASP A 174 0.93 20.12 -19.87
N VAL A 175 1.48 19.42 -18.89
CA VAL A 175 0.70 18.67 -17.89
C VAL A 175 0.61 19.52 -16.62
N ASP A 176 -0.61 19.83 -16.17
CA ASP A 176 -0.90 20.68 -15.00
C ASP A 176 -0.49 20.01 -13.66
N PHE A 177 0.82 19.85 -13.42
CA PHE A 177 1.40 19.20 -12.24
C PHE A 177 1.88 20.22 -11.19
N GLN A 178 1.03 21.20 -10.87
CA GLN A 178 1.36 22.27 -9.91
C GLN A 178 1.36 21.82 -8.43
N GLY A 179 1.05 20.55 -8.12
CA GLY A 179 1.02 20.06 -6.74
C GLY A 179 1.01 18.54 -6.61
N VAL A 180 1.20 18.07 -5.37
CA VAL A 180 1.30 16.64 -5.00
C VAL A 180 -0.03 15.89 -5.19
N THR A 181 -1.16 16.59 -5.27
CA THR A 181 -2.48 15.99 -5.49
C THR A 181 -2.99 16.39 -6.88
N PRO A 182 -3.44 15.43 -7.72
CA PRO A 182 -4.02 15.76 -9.02
C PRO A 182 -5.24 16.68 -8.84
N ARG A 183 -5.31 17.77 -9.61
CA ARG A 183 -6.46 18.68 -9.57
C ARG A 183 -7.71 17.95 -10.04
N ARG A 184 -8.78 18.01 -9.23
CA ARG A 184 -10.07 17.39 -9.53
C ARG A 184 -10.70 18.04 -10.76
N GLN A 185 -10.59 17.40 -11.92
CA GLN A 185 -11.37 17.79 -13.10
C GLN A 185 -12.83 17.40 -12.88
N VAL A 186 -13.70 18.41 -12.76
CA VAL A 186 -15.14 18.21 -12.62
C VAL A 186 -15.73 17.92 -14.00
N THR A 187 -15.95 16.65 -14.29
CA THR A 187 -16.68 16.22 -15.49
C THR A 187 -18.16 16.60 -15.35
N GLN A 188 -18.56 17.65 -16.05
CA GLN A 188 -19.94 18.12 -16.08
C GLN A 188 -20.76 17.23 -17.03
N THR A 189 -21.55 16.31 -16.48
CA THR A 189 -22.50 15.51 -17.27
C THR A 189 -23.71 16.37 -17.67
N PRO A 190 -24.01 16.61 -18.97
CA PRO A 190 -25.26 17.24 -19.35
C PRO A 190 -26.42 16.26 -19.07
N ASN A 191 -27.30 16.65 -18.16
CA ASN A 191 -28.41 15.84 -17.68
C ASN A 191 -29.45 15.62 -18.79
N THR A 192 -29.59 14.40 -19.31
CA THR A 192 -30.67 14.04 -20.24
C THR A 192 -31.90 13.59 -19.45
N VAL A 193 -32.81 14.52 -19.19
CA VAL A 193 -34.11 14.21 -18.57
C VAL A 193 -34.95 13.40 -19.57
N LEU A 194 -34.88 12.08 -19.49
CA LEU A 194 -35.90 11.20 -20.06
C LEU A 194 -37.13 11.24 -19.15
N GLY A 195 -38.12 12.02 -19.55
CA GLY A 195 -39.45 12.03 -18.93
C GLY A 195 -40.16 10.69 -19.12
N THR A 196 -40.54 10.05 -18.02
CA THR A 196 -41.51 8.95 -18.01
C THR A 196 -42.88 9.50 -17.62
N PRO A 197 -43.92 9.35 -18.46
CA PRO A 197 -45.26 9.79 -18.13
C PRO A 197 -46.05 8.72 -17.37
N ALA A 198 -46.94 9.21 -16.50
CA ALA A 198 -48.16 8.58 -16.02
C ALA A 198 -48.08 7.51 -14.89
N THR A 199 -48.57 7.89 -13.70
CA THR A 199 -49.90 7.42 -13.29
C THR A 199 -50.57 8.47 -12.40
N GLN A 200 -51.82 8.80 -12.76
CA GLN A 200 -52.68 9.79 -12.14
C GLN A 200 -53.20 9.28 -10.79
N ARG A 201 -53.18 10.12 -9.75
CA ARG A 201 -54.20 10.12 -8.69
C ARG A 201 -54.50 11.56 -8.26
N ALA A 202 -55.81 11.85 -8.28
CA ALA A 202 -56.47 13.14 -8.10
C ALA A 202 -56.15 13.80 -6.74
N ILE A 203 -55.75 15.08 -6.73
CA ILE A 203 -56.55 16.30 -6.43
C ILE A 203 -57.04 16.37 -4.97
N THR A 204 -56.50 17.34 -4.21
CA THR A 204 -57.29 18.38 -3.51
C THR A 204 -56.42 19.61 -3.20
N ASP A 205 -56.89 20.75 -3.70
CA ASP A 205 -56.75 22.14 -3.24
C ASP A 205 -55.39 22.81 -3.00
N GLY A 206 -55.19 23.91 -3.75
CA GLY A 206 -54.38 25.06 -3.31
C GLY A 206 -53.29 25.53 -4.28
N MET A 207 -53.69 26.26 -5.33
CA MET A 207 -52.84 27.16 -6.15
C MET A 207 -51.91 28.00 -5.25
N THR A 208 -50.60 28.20 -5.49
CA THR A 208 -49.97 28.89 -6.63
C THR A 208 -48.45 28.55 -6.74
N PRO A 209 -47.86 28.45 -7.96
CA PRO A 209 -46.42 28.34 -8.15
C PRO A 209 -45.82 29.72 -8.50
N GLY A 210 -44.77 30.17 -7.81
CA GLY A 210 -44.16 31.47 -8.11
C GLY A 210 -42.78 31.73 -7.51
N ASN A 211 -41.79 31.84 -8.40
CA ASN A 211 -40.56 32.63 -8.32
C ASN A 211 -39.46 32.28 -7.30
N PHE A 212 -38.47 31.52 -7.76
CA PHE A 212 -37.08 31.62 -7.27
C PHE A 212 -36.27 32.54 -8.21
N THR A 213 -35.83 33.69 -7.69
CA THR A 213 -34.73 34.49 -8.25
C THR A 213 -33.47 34.29 -7.39
N PRO A 214 -32.26 34.18 -7.98
CA PRO A 214 -31.03 34.01 -7.21
C PRO A 214 -30.44 35.38 -6.86
N ARG A 215 -30.11 35.63 -5.59
CA ARG A 215 -29.24 36.76 -5.21
C ARG A 215 -27.86 36.27 -4.79
N SER A 216 -26.89 36.96 -5.36
CA SER A 216 -25.44 36.85 -5.23
C SER A 216 -24.89 37.06 -3.82
N ALA A 217 -23.86 36.27 -3.52
CA ALA A 217 -22.53 36.61 -3.01
C ALA A 217 -22.37 37.71 -1.94
N ALA A 218 -21.84 37.33 -0.76
CA ALA A 218 -20.72 38.02 -0.11
C ALA A 218 -20.05 37.11 0.94
N SER A 219 -18.72 37.22 0.97
CA SER A 219 -17.71 36.43 1.68
C SER A 219 -17.64 36.66 3.20
N ALA A 220 -17.46 35.60 3.99
CA ALA A 220 -16.67 35.59 5.23
C ALA A 220 -16.27 34.14 5.65
N THR A 221 -14.99 33.97 5.97
CA THR A 221 -14.24 32.72 6.24
C THR A 221 -14.33 32.27 7.72
N PRO A 222 -13.65 31.20 8.17
CA PRO A 222 -14.11 29.82 8.30
C PRO A 222 -14.28 29.34 9.77
N GLY A 223 -15.26 28.47 10.02
CA GLY A 223 -15.30 27.69 11.26
C GLY A 223 -16.71 27.51 11.82
N GLY A 224 -17.19 26.27 11.81
CA GLY A 224 -18.41 25.89 12.52
C GLY A 224 -19.44 25.25 11.61
N ALA A 225 -19.54 23.93 11.73
CA ALA A 225 -20.74 23.11 11.60
C ALA A 225 -21.78 23.51 10.52
N SER A 226 -21.83 22.75 9.42
CA SER A 226 -23.08 22.14 8.93
C SER A 226 -22.78 21.32 7.68
N ILE A 227 -22.95 20.00 7.81
CA ILE A 227 -22.99 19.06 6.69
C ILE A 227 -24.34 19.27 6.00
N ALA A 228 -24.42 20.25 5.09
CA ALA A 228 -25.51 20.38 4.14
C ALA A 228 -25.09 19.66 2.86
N GLY A 229 -25.37 18.36 2.82
CA GLY A 229 -25.07 17.47 1.70
C GLY A 229 -25.82 16.15 1.82
N GLN A 230 -27.08 16.18 2.27
CA GLN A 230 -27.95 15.02 2.14
C GLN A 230 -28.59 15.02 0.75
N THR A 231 -28.29 13.96 0.03
CA THR A 231 -28.95 13.50 -1.18
C THR A 231 -30.47 13.38 -0.96
N PRO A 232 -31.34 13.85 -1.88
CA PRO A 232 -32.77 13.62 -1.76
C PRO A 232 -33.09 12.24 -2.34
N TYR A 233 -32.63 11.18 -1.67
CA TYR A 233 -33.17 9.84 -1.86
C TYR A 233 -33.81 9.41 -0.55
N ARG A 234 -35.15 9.50 -0.56
CA ARG A 234 -36.06 9.12 0.52
C ARG A 234 -35.72 7.73 1.07
N ASP A 235 -35.25 7.70 2.31
CA ASP A 235 -35.07 6.49 3.10
C ASP A 235 -36.45 5.90 3.45
N ARG A 236 -36.68 4.63 3.09
CA ARG A 236 -37.91 3.87 3.41
C ARG A 236 -37.83 3.19 4.78
N LEU A 237 -36.81 3.48 5.59
CA LEU A 237 -36.59 2.88 6.91
C LEU A 237 -36.61 3.85 8.10
N ASN A 238 -37.12 5.08 7.94
CA ASN A 238 -37.45 5.97 9.07
C ASN A 238 -36.34 6.15 10.13
N ILE A 239 -35.06 6.12 9.73
CA ILE A 239 -33.92 6.21 10.65
C ILE A 239 -33.64 7.66 11.09
N ASN A 240 -34.13 8.65 10.33
CA ASN A 240 -34.03 10.07 10.68
C ASN A 240 -35.42 10.63 10.98
N GLU A 241 -35.90 10.43 12.22
CA GLU A 241 -37.09 11.12 12.74
C GLU A 241 -36.74 12.60 12.97
N SER A 242 -37.14 13.46 12.03
CA SER A 242 -36.87 14.90 12.07
C SER A 242 -37.94 15.66 12.87
N ASP A 243 -38.17 15.27 14.13
CA ASP A 243 -39.06 16.00 15.06
C ASP A 243 -38.27 16.62 16.22
N LEU A 244 -37.11 17.21 15.90
CA LEU A 244 -36.28 17.91 16.89
C LEU A 244 -36.01 19.35 16.44
N MET A 245 -37.06 20.15 16.37
CA MET A 245 -36.97 21.60 16.29
C MET A 245 -37.88 22.28 17.31
N GLU A 246 -37.89 21.82 18.57
CA GLU A 246 -38.33 22.66 19.69
C GLU A 246 -37.84 22.10 21.04
N GLY A 247 -37.02 22.86 21.77
CA GLY A 247 -36.93 22.73 23.24
C GLY A 247 -35.77 21.92 23.85
N GLY A 248 -34.87 22.66 24.52
CA GLY A 248 -34.38 22.26 25.85
C GLY A 248 -33.13 21.39 25.92
N SER A 249 -32.09 21.94 26.55
CA SER A 249 -30.83 21.31 27.01
C SER A 249 -30.98 19.93 27.73
N SER A 250 -32.20 19.54 28.11
CA SER A 250 -32.58 18.26 28.71
C SER A 250 -32.38 17.05 27.77
N SER A 251 -32.58 17.22 26.46
CA SER A 251 -32.41 16.12 25.49
C SER A 251 -30.93 15.72 25.35
N ALA A 252 -30.02 16.68 25.43
CA ALA A 252 -28.59 16.42 25.27
C ALA A 252 -28.01 15.56 26.41
N THR A 253 -28.51 15.68 27.64
CA THR A 253 -28.05 14.87 28.78
C THR A 253 -28.60 13.45 28.69
N GLU A 254 -29.82 13.26 28.22
CA GLU A 254 -30.43 11.95 27.96
C GLU A 254 -29.76 11.24 26.80
N ILE A 255 -29.50 11.94 25.69
CA ILE A 255 -28.71 11.43 24.56
C ILE A 255 -27.30 11.02 25.03
N ARG A 256 -26.64 11.82 25.88
CA ARG A 256 -25.34 11.46 26.47
C ARG A 256 -25.41 10.24 27.38
N HIS A 257 -26.50 10.06 28.14
CA HIS A 257 -26.70 8.89 28.98
C HIS A 257 -27.00 7.63 28.17
N GLN A 258 -27.80 7.75 27.11
CA GLN A 258 -28.09 6.68 26.17
C GLN A 258 -26.81 6.26 25.42
N LEU A 259 -26.02 7.22 24.93
CA LEU A 259 -24.72 6.97 24.32
C LEU A 259 -23.73 6.33 25.30
N ARG A 260 -23.69 6.80 26.54
CA ARG A 260 -22.84 6.20 27.59
C ARG A 260 -23.27 4.77 27.94
N LYS A 261 -24.57 4.48 27.89
CA LYS A 261 -25.11 3.14 28.10
C LYS A 261 -24.80 2.22 26.92
N SER A 262 -24.92 2.70 25.68
CA SER A 262 -24.59 1.91 24.49
C SER A 262 -23.09 1.63 24.38
N LEU A 263 -22.24 2.62 24.69
CA LEU A 263 -20.78 2.46 24.70
C LEU A 263 -20.30 1.54 25.82
N LYS A 264 -20.95 1.55 26.99
CA LYS A 264 -20.64 0.60 28.09
C LYS A 264 -21.15 -0.82 27.82
N ALA A 265 -22.12 -0.99 26.92
CA ALA A 265 -22.65 -2.30 26.53
C ALA A 265 -21.74 -3.01 25.51
N LEU A 266 -20.70 -2.34 25.01
CA LEU A 266 -19.69 -2.97 24.16
C LEU A 266 -18.90 -4.03 24.95
N PRO A 267 -18.52 -5.16 24.33
CA PRO A 267 -17.64 -6.15 24.94
C PRO A 267 -16.35 -5.51 25.46
N ARG A 268 -15.79 -6.06 26.55
CA ARG A 268 -14.49 -5.59 27.06
C ARG A 268 -13.46 -5.61 25.93
N PRO A 269 -12.64 -4.55 25.79
CA PRO A 269 -11.57 -4.56 24.81
C PRO A 269 -10.66 -5.76 25.10
N ARG A 270 -10.46 -6.61 24.09
CA ARG A 270 -9.42 -7.64 24.14
C ARG A 270 -8.16 -7.03 23.54
N ASN A 271 -7.08 -7.02 24.30
CA ASN A 271 -5.76 -6.57 23.89
C ASN A 271 -5.07 -7.57 22.95
N ASP A 272 -5.79 -8.06 21.93
CA ASP A 272 -5.27 -8.95 20.90
C ASP A 272 -4.77 -8.08 19.74
N TYR A 273 -3.67 -7.34 19.97
CA TYR A 273 -3.01 -6.56 18.92
C TYR A 273 -2.02 -7.45 18.19
N GLU A 274 -2.39 -7.89 16.99
CA GLU A 274 -1.40 -8.30 16.00
C GLU A 274 -0.73 -7.02 15.50
N ILE A 275 0.56 -6.84 15.80
CA ILE A 275 1.35 -5.74 15.25
C ILE A 275 1.53 -6.05 13.77
N VAL A 276 0.54 -5.68 12.97
CA VAL A 276 0.67 -5.54 11.53
C VAL A 276 1.58 -4.32 11.37
N ALA A 277 2.86 -4.58 11.13
CA ALA A 277 3.74 -3.57 10.58
C ALA A 277 3.02 -3.00 9.35
N PRO A 278 2.89 -1.67 9.20
CA PRO A 278 2.34 -1.10 7.98
C PRO A 278 3.07 -1.74 6.81
N ASP A 279 2.33 -2.45 5.96
CA ASP A 279 2.84 -2.78 4.64
C ASP A 279 3.14 -1.42 4.02
N ASP A 280 4.43 -1.08 3.94
CA ASP A 280 4.86 -0.06 2.98
C ASP A 280 4.23 -0.51 1.65
N GLU A 281 3.32 0.29 1.10
CA GLU A 281 2.79 0.15 -0.25
C GLU A 281 3.94 0.40 -1.24
N ASP A 282 4.93 -0.48 -1.22
CA ASP A 282 5.59 -0.93 -2.44
C ASP A 282 4.60 -1.89 -3.08
N ASP A 283 3.79 -1.38 -4.01
CA ASP A 283 3.21 -2.15 -5.12
C ASP A 283 4.35 -2.69 -6.01
N ALA A 284 5.27 -3.46 -5.43
CA ALA A 284 5.91 -4.53 -6.13
C ALA A 284 4.93 -5.68 -6.03
N GLU A 285 4.23 -5.97 -7.13
CA GLU A 285 3.59 -7.26 -7.34
C GLU A 285 4.51 -8.33 -6.74
N THR A 286 4.12 -8.90 -5.60
CA THR A 286 4.66 -10.19 -5.16
C THR A 286 4.02 -11.18 -6.11
N VAL A 287 4.56 -11.20 -7.33
CA VAL A 287 4.45 -12.33 -8.22
C VAL A 287 4.80 -13.51 -7.34
N ASP A 288 3.84 -14.39 -7.13
CA ASP A 288 4.06 -15.71 -6.55
C ASP A 288 5.05 -16.45 -7.45
N THR A 289 6.32 -16.10 -7.31
CA THR A 289 7.45 -16.91 -7.70
C THR A 289 7.81 -17.74 -6.48
N SER A 290 6.87 -18.57 -6.03
CA SER A 290 7.19 -19.86 -5.43
C SER A 290 7.82 -20.82 -6.46
N ALA A 291 8.77 -20.31 -7.27
CA ALA A 291 9.98 -21.06 -7.48
C ALA A 291 10.66 -21.06 -6.12
N GLU A 292 10.33 -22.07 -5.31
CA GLU A 292 11.08 -22.47 -4.13
C GLU A 292 12.56 -22.28 -4.46
N TRP A 293 13.16 -21.21 -3.94
CA TRP A 293 14.58 -20.95 -4.12
C TRP A 293 15.27 -22.09 -3.37
N VAL A 294 15.59 -23.16 -4.10
CA VAL A 294 16.37 -24.26 -3.58
C VAL A 294 17.76 -23.69 -3.36
N GLU A 295 18.06 -23.33 -2.10
CA GLU A 295 19.41 -22.94 -1.71
C GLU A 295 20.37 -24.02 -2.18
N ASP A 296 21.42 -23.63 -2.91
CA ASP A 296 22.42 -24.56 -3.41
C ASP A 296 22.96 -25.39 -2.24
N ALA A 297 23.21 -26.68 -2.47
CA ALA A 297 23.68 -27.58 -1.41
C ALA A 297 24.97 -27.08 -0.73
N SER A 298 25.80 -26.30 -1.46
CA SER A 298 26.98 -25.60 -0.93
C SER A 298 26.64 -24.59 0.15
N ASP A 299 25.56 -23.83 -0.02
CA ASP A 299 25.19 -22.70 0.82
C ASP A 299 24.55 -23.19 2.12
N VAL A 300 23.72 -24.24 2.02
CA VAL A 300 23.17 -24.94 3.19
C VAL A 300 24.29 -25.55 4.03
N ASP A 301 25.27 -26.16 3.38
CA ASP A 301 26.44 -26.73 4.06
C ASP A 301 27.32 -25.66 4.71
N GLU A 302 27.55 -24.52 4.04
CA GLU A 302 28.31 -23.40 4.60
C GLU A 302 27.62 -22.82 5.83
N LYS A 303 26.30 -22.59 5.77
CA LYS A 303 25.50 -22.15 6.93
C LYS A 303 25.58 -23.16 8.09
N ARG A 304 25.55 -24.46 7.79
CA ARG A 304 25.68 -25.51 8.81
C ARG A 304 27.06 -25.47 9.46
N ARG A 305 28.13 -25.39 8.67
CA ARG A 305 29.52 -25.27 9.17
C ARG A 305 29.68 -24.03 10.03
N ASP A 306 29.11 -22.90 9.62
CA ASP A 306 29.13 -21.66 10.37
C ASP A 306 28.40 -21.74 11.70
N ARG A 307 27.24 -22.40 11.72
CA ARG A 307 26.49 -22.64 12.96
C ARG A 307 27.30 -23.51 13.92
N ILE A 308 27.90 -24.59 13.43
CA ILE A 308 28.75 -25.48 14.23
C ILE A 308 29.97 -24.71 14.74
N ARG A 309 30.65 -23.93 13.89
CA ARG A 309 31.80 -23.11 14.27
C ARG A 309 31.45 -22.10 15.37
N LYS A 310 30.31 -21.41 15.25
CA LYS A 310 29.82 -20.47 16.27
C LYS A 310 29.47 -21.15 17.58
N GLN A 311 28.87 -22.35 17.53
CA GLN A 311 28.59 -23.15 18.72
C GLN A 311 29.89 -23.56 19.42
N HIS A 312 30.85 -24.09 18.66
CA HIS A 312 32.15 -24.48 19.19
C HIS A 312 32.94 -23.29 19.76
N GLU A 313 32.88 -22.11 19.13
CA GLU A 313 33.49 -20.89 19.65
C GLU A 313 32.81 -20.42 20.95
N ALA A 314 31.48 -20.53 21.04
CA ALA A 314 30.74 -20.20 22.25
C ALA A 314 31.02 -21.18 23.39
N GLU A 315 31.16 -22.48 23.09
CA GLU A 315 31.58 -23.51 24.03
C GLU A 315 33.00 -23.26 24.51
N TRP A 316 33.94 -22.98 23.60
CA TRP A 316 35.32 -22.61 23.93
C TRP A 316 35.39 -21.40 24.87
N LYS A 317 34.60 -20.36 24.59
CA LYS A 317 34.51 -19.16 25.45
C LYS A 317 33.85 -19.42 26.80
N ARG A 318 33.07 -20.49 26.95
CA ARG A 318 32.50 -20.93 28.23
C ARG A 318 33.46 -21.76 29.06
N GLN A 319 34.50 -22.35 28.45
CA GLN A 319 35.54 -23.06 29.18
C GLN A 319 36.31 -22.12 30.12
N SER A 320 37.02 -22.69 31.09
CA SER A 320 37.81 -21.91 32.03
C SER A 320 38.89 -21.09 31.33
N HIS A 321 39.31 -19.97 31.94
CA HIS A 321 40.37 -19.12 31.39
C HIS A 321 41.72 -19.86 31.29
N ALA A 322 41.95 -20.85 32.15
CA ALA A 322 43.14 -21.68 32.11
C ALA A 322 43.15 -22.57 30.85
N VAL A 323 42.00 -23.15 30.47
CA VAL A 323 41.84 -23.89 29.21
C VAL A 323 42.03 -22.97 28.01
N GLN A 324 41.39 -21.80 28.01
CA GLN A 324 41.49 -20.84 26.90
C GLN A 324 42.90 -20.28 26.66
N ARG A 325 43.71 -20.21 27.72
CA ARG A 325 45.11 -19.74 27.66
C ARG A 325 46.13 -20.86 27.57
N GLU A 326 45.68 -22.11 27.42
CA GLU A 326 46.53 -23.31 27.36
C GLU A 326 47.51 -23.40 28.55
N LEU A 327 47.08 -22.94 29.73
CA LEU A 327 47.90 -23.00 30.94
C LEU A 327 47.88 -24.41 31.53
N PRO A 328 48.95 -24.84 32.23
CA PRO A 328 49.00 -26.12 32.91
C PRO A 328 47.90 -26.21 33.96
N ARG A 329 47.19 -27.34 33.97
CA ARG A 329 46.10 -27.63 34.90
C ARG A 329 46.53 -28.73 35.87
N PRO A 330 46.02 -28.73 37.12
CA PRO A 330 46.34 -29.80 38.06
C PRO A 330 45.88 -31.16 37.49
N VAL A 331 46.66 -32.21 37.74
CA VAL A 331 46.28 -33.58 37.34
C VAL A 331 45.34 -34.20 38.37
N ASP A 332 45.49 -33.81 39.64
CA ASP A 332 44.68 -34.25 40.76
C ASP A 332 44.23 -33.04 41.58
N VAL A 333 42.96 -33.05 42.01
CA VAL A 333 42.31 -31.92 42.68
C VAL A 333 42.04 -32.30 44.13
N ASN A 334 42.49 -31.44 45.06
CA ASN A 334 42.33 -31.72 46.48
C ASN A 334 40.94 -31.32 47.01
N ASP A 335 40.10 -32.31 47.32
CA ASP A 335 38.77 -32.13 47.92
C ASP A 335 38.79 -31.79 49.42
N SER A 336 39.93 -31.89 50.09
CA SER A 336 40.05 -31.66 51.54
C SER A 336 39.87 -30.19 51.96
N ILE A 337 39.65 -29.28 51.01
CA ILE A 337 39.41 -27.85 51.26
C ILE A 337 37.99 -27.55 51.73
N LEU A 338 37.07 -28.50 51.55
CA LEU A 338 35.68 -28.38 51.97
C LEU A 338 35.54 -28.66 53.47
N ARG A 339 34.82 -27.79 54.18
CA ARG A 339 34.50 -28.05 55.59
C ARG A 339 33.37 -29.07 55.68
N PRO A 340 33.39 -29.99 56.66
CA PRO A 340 32.28 -30.89 56.88
C PRO A 340 31.03 -30.07 57.25
N THR A 341 29.86 -30.49 56.77
CA THR A 341 28.59 -29.75 56.92
C THR A 341 28.22 -29.44 58.38
N SER A 342 28.74 -30.22 59.33
CA SER A 342 28.55 -30.03 60.78
C SER A 342 29.30 -28.82 61.36
N GLN A 343 30.33 -28.30 60.68
CA GLN A 343 31.16 -27.18 61.15
C GLN A 343 30.79 -25.84 60.50
N ILE A 344 29.79 -25.82 59.62
CA ILE A 344 29.37 -24.62 58.89
C ILE A 344 28.35 -23.87 59.73
N SER A 345 28.75 -22.73 60.29
CA SER A 345 27.89 -21.87 61.11
C SER A 345 27.84 -20.45 60.52
N GLY A 346 26.67 -20.02 60.06
CA GLY A 346 26.47 -18.70 59.47
C GLY A 346 26.35 -18.72 57.95
N ASP A 347 25.59 -17.78 57.41
CA ASP A 347 25.22 -17.78 55.98
C ASP A 347 26.38 -17.43 55.06
N LEU A 348 27.33 -16.62 55.53
CA LEU A 348 28.57 -16.33 54.82
C LEU A 348 29.40 -17.60 54.60
N GLN A 349 29.54 -18.44 55.63
CA GLN A 349 30.30 -19.68 55.54
C GLN A 349 29.61 -20.69 54.61
N LYS A 350 28.28 -20.75 54.62
CA LYS A 350 27.52 -21.57 53.65
C LYS A 350 27.78 -21.11 52.22
N ALA A 351 27.75 -19.80 51.97
CA ALA A 351 28.02 -19.24 50.66
C ALA A 351 29.46 -19.54 50.20
N GLU A 352 30.44 -19.40 51.09
CA GLU A 352 31.84 -19.76 50.81
C GLU A 352 32.00 -21.24 50.41
N GLU A 353 31.36 -22.16 51.14
CA GLU A 353 31.44 -23.60 50.83
C GLU A 353 30.73 -23.95 49.52
N LEU A 354 29.63 -23.27 49.17
CA LEU A 354 28.99 -23.43 47.87
C LEU A 354 29.92 -23.00 46.72
N VAL A 355 30.60 -21.86 46.87
CA VAL A 355 31.57 -21.37 45.88
C VAL A 355 32.75 -22.34 45.76
N LYS A 356 33.30 -22.84 46.87
CA LYS A 356 34.38 -23.84 46.83
C LYS A 356 33.96 -25.13 46.12
N ARG A 357 32.73 -25.59 46.36
CA ARG A 357 32.20 -26.80 45.72
C ARG A 357 32.06 -26.61 44.21
N GLU A 358 31.54 -25.47 43.76
CA GLU A 358 31.44 -25.14 42.34
C GLU A 358 32.83 -25.04 41.69
N MET A 359 33.79 -24.41 42.38
CA MET A 359 35.17 -24.29 41.92
C MET A 359 35.86 -25.66 41.78
N LEU A 360 35.66 -26.56 42.75
CA LEU A 360 36.16 -27.95 42.66
C LEU A 360 35.54 -28.67 41.46
N LEU A 361 34.24 -28.53 41.24
CA LEU A 361 33.56 -29.14 40.09
C LEU A 361 34.13 -28.63 38.76
N MET A 362 34.38 -27.33 38.65
CA MET A 362 35.02 -26.73 37.48
C MET A 362 36.44 -27.28 37.26
N LEU A 363 37.23 -27.40 38.33
CA LEU A 363 38.58 -27.97 38.25
C LEU A 363 38.55 -29.44 37.83
N HIS A 364 37.64 -30.26 38.36
CA HIS A 364 37.49 -31.65 37.96
C HIS A 364 37.06 -31.79 36.50
N TYR A 365 36.12 -30.96 36.05
CA TYR A 365 35.71 -30.90 34.65
C TYR A 365 36.91 -30.59 33.74
N ASP A 366 37.70 -29.59 34.10
CA ASP A 366 38.92 -29.22 33.39
C ASP A 366 39.95 -30.35 33.34
N CYS A 367 40.15 -31.08 34.45
CA CYS A 367 41.08 -32.23 34.51
C CYS A 367 40.63 -33.39 33.61
N LEU A 368 39.32 -33.66 33.55
CA LEU A 368 38.77 -34.80 32.80
C LEU A 368 38.71 -34.53 31.29
N PHE A 369 38.20 -33.36 30.89
CA PHE A 369 37.96 -33.06 29.47
C PHE A 369 39.15 -32.39 28.80
N ASN A 370 39.97 -31.68 29.56
CA ASN A 370 41.11 -30.94 29.07
C ASN A 370 42.38 -31.28 29.89
N PRO A 371 42.88 -32.52 29.96
CA PRO A 371 44.13 -32.79 30.68
C PRO A 371 45.32 -32.07 30.00
N THR A 372 46.24 -31.51 30.79
CA THR A 372 47.56 -31.08 30.29
C THR A 372 48.57 -32.20 30.51
N ASN A 373 49.31 -32.56 29.46
CA ASN A 373 50.41 -33.53 29.55
C ASN A 373 51.64 -32.95 30.27
#